data_AF-A0A7L8S7K9-F1
#
_entry.id   AF-A0A7L8S7K9-F1
#
_cell.length_a   1.000
_cell.length_b   1.000
_cell.length_c   1.000
_cell.angle_alpha   90.00
_cell.angle_beta   90.00
_cell.angle_gamma   90.00
#
_symmetry.space_group_name_H-M   'P 1'
#
loop_
_entity.id
_entity.type
_entity.pdbx_description
1 polymer ?
#
loop_
_entity_poly.entity_id
_entity_poly.type
_entity_poly.pdbx_seq_one_letter_code
_entity_poly.pdbx_strand_id
1 'polypeptide(L)'
;MFIGLLMFVEVARIDFSDVITGGAATLTLILMAVTSISDGMAIGLIVYAIAMVITGRARQVHPIAYGLAVVLGAYYVLLPPL
;
A
#
# COMPACT_ATOMS: atom_id res chain seq x y z
N MET A 1 22.56 -1.79 0.31
CA MET A 1 22.15 -3.03 -0.40
C MET A 1 21.44 -4.03 0.51
N PHE A 2 21.91 -4.28 1.75
CA PHE A 2 21.26 -5.23 2.66
C PHE A 2 19.78 -4.90 2.99
N ILE A 3 19.49 -3.64 3.34
CA ILE A 3 18.12 -3.20 3.69
C ILE A 3 17.16 -3.36 2.50
N GLY A 4 17.58 -3.00 1.29
CA GLY A 4 16.74 -3.13 0.09
C GLY A 4 16.37 -4.59 -0.21
N LEU A 5 17.28 -5.54 0.04
CA LEU A 5 17.00 -6.97 -0.05
C LEU A 5 15.93 -7.40 0.96
N LEU A 6 16.01 -6.93 2.21
CA LEU A 6 15.00 -7.22 3.25
C LEU A 6 13.61 -6.67 2.86
N MET A 7 13.54 -5.47 2.29
CA MET A 7 12.27 -4.90 1.82
C MET A 7 11.65 -5.72 0.69
N PHE A 8 12.48 -6.22 -0.24
CA PHE A 8 12.01 -7.09 -1.33
C PHE A 8 11.58 -8.48 -0.88
N VAL A 9 12.15 -9.01 0.21
CA VAL A 9 11.69 -10.29 0.80
C VAL A 9 10.23 -10.18 1.27
N GLU A 10 9.81 -9.04 1.80
CA GLU A 10 8.40 -8.81 2.15
C GLU A 10 7.50 -8.77 0.91
N VAL A 11 7.97 -8.18 -0.19
CA VAL A 11 7.25 -8.21 -1.47
C VAL A 11 7.05 -9.64 -1.97
N ALA A 12 8.03 -10.52 -1.79
CA ALA A 12 7.94 -11.93 -2.19
C ALA A 12 6.91 -12.75 -1.39
N ARG A 13 6.44 -12.24 -0.24
CA ARG A 13 5.41 -12.89 0.59
C ARG A 13 3.98 -12.53 0.17
N ILE A 14 3.82 -11.63 -0.79
CA ILE A 14 2.52 -11.20 -1.28
C ILE A 14 1.86 -12.34 -2.07
N ASP A 15 0.61 -12.64 -1.73
CA ASP A 15 -0.19 -13.61 -2.47
C ASP A 15 -0.74 -12.99 -3.76
N PHE A 16 -0.09 -13.28 -4.88
CA PHE A 16 -0.50 -12.84 -6.21
C PHE A 16 -1.65 -13.66 -6.82
N SER A 17 -2.12 -14.73 -6.15
CA SER A 17 -3.29 -15.47 -6.60
C SER A 17 -4.60 -14.73 -6.31
N ASP A 18 -4.59 -13.82 -5.33
CA ASP A 18 -5.69 -12.92 -5.06
C ASP A 18 -5.61 -11.70 -5.98
N VAL A 19 -6.59 -11.52 -6.86
CA VAL A 19 -6.62 -10.43 -7.84
C VAL A 19 -6.64 -9.05 -7.18
N ILE A 20 -7.27 -8.90 -6.01
CA ILE A 20 -7.38 -7.63 -5.31
C ILE A 20 -6.04 -7.29 -4.65
N THR A 21 -5.50 -8.24 -3.89
CA THR A 21 -4.22 -8.07 -3.19
C THR A 21 -3.06 -7.95 -4.18
N GLY A 22 -2.99 -8.84 -5.17
CA GLY A 22 -2.00 -8.83 -6.23
C GLY A 22 -2.08 -7.55 -7.07
N GLY A 23 -3.28 -7.13 -7.48
CA GLY A 23 -3.48 -5.90 -8.24
C GLY A 23 -3.01 -4.65 -7.47
N ALA A 24 -3.39 -4.52 -6.20
CA ALA A 24 -2.95 -3.42 -5.35
C ALA A 24 -1.43 -3.45 -5.10
N ALA A 25 -0.86 -4.65 -4.90
CA ALA A 25 0.58 -4.83 -4.71
C ALA A 25 1.38 -4.43 -5.96
N THR A 26 0.94 -4.85 -7.15
CA THR A 26 1.58 -4.47 -8.41
C THR A 26 1.54 -2.95 -8.61
N LEU A 27 0.40 -2.31 -8.34
CA LEU A 27 0.31 -0.86 -8.41
C LEU A 27 1.26 -0.19 -7.42
N THR A 28 1.31 -0.68 -6.18
CA THR A 28 2.21 -0.17 -5.14
C THR A 28 3.68 -0.27 -5.57
N LEU A 29 4.09 -1.38 -6.17
CA LEU A 29 5.46 -1.57 -6.68
C LEU A 29 5.81 -0.59 -7.79
N ILE A 30 4.88 -0.33 -8.71
CA ILE A 30 5.07 0.68 -9.76
C ILE A 30 5.23 2.06 -9.14
N LEU A 31 4.36 2.43 -8.19
CA LEU A 31 4.41 3.73 -7.52
C LEU A 31 5.72 3.90 -6.71
N MET A 32 6.17 2.85 -6.03
CA MET A 32 7.46 2.85 -5.32
C MET A 32 8.63 3.13 -6.27
N ALA A 33 8.61 2.59 -7.49
CA ALA A 33 9.68 2.76 -8.46
C ALA A 33 9.72 4.16 -9.11
N VAL A 34 8.55 4.79 -9.30
CA VAL A 34 8.43 6.08 -10.01
C VAL A 34 8.56 7.28 -9.07
N THR A 35 8.18 7.13 -7.79
CA THR A 35 8.20 8.21 -6.81
C THR A 35 9.33 8.00 -5.79
N SER A 36 8.97 7.74 -4.55
CA SER A 36 9.83 7.30 -3.46
C SER A 36 9.28 5.98 -2.94
N ILE A 37 10.13 5.11 -2.41
CA ILE A 37 9.69 3.85 -1.79
C ILE A 37 8.66 4.15 -0.68
N SER A 38 8.87 5.22 0.09
CA SER A 38 7.96 5.62 1.16
C SER A 38 6.62 6.14 0.63
N ASP A 39 6.63 7.07 -0.33
CA ASP A 39 5.39 7.64 -0.89
C ASP A 39 4.61 6.60 -1.70
N GLY A 40 5.31 5.80 -2.49
CA GLY A 40 4.71 4.71 -3.26
C GLY A 40 4.05 3.66 -2.37
N MET A 41 4.70 3.28 -1.25
CA MET A 41 4.06 2.43 -0.25
C MET A 41 2.86 3.10 0.41
N ALA A 42 2.94 4.39 0.75
CA ALA A 42 1.86 5.11 1.39
C ALA A 42 0.60 5.16 0.51
N ILE A 43 0.77 5.58 -0.74
CA ILE A 43 -0.32 5.62 -1.73
C ILE A 43 -0.84 4.20 -2.00
N GLY A 44 0.05 3.22 -2.13
CA GLY A 44 -0.34 1.83 -2.33
C GLY A 44 -1.14 1.24 -1.16
N LEU A 45 -0.78 1.57 0.08
CA LEU A 45 -1.53 1.17 1.27
C LEU A 45 -2.94 1.76 1.28
N ILE A 46 -3.08 3.03 0.88
CA ILE A 46 -4.38 3.69 0.74
C ILE A 46 -5.22 2.97 -0.32
N VAL A 47 -4.66 2.70 -1.49
CA VAL A 47 -5.37 1.98 -2.57
C VAL A 47 -5.77 0.58 -2.14
N TYR A 48 -4.89 -0.18 -1.48
CA TYR A 48 -5.19 -1.51 -0.96
C TYR A 48 -6.32 -1.48 0.06
N ALA A 49 -6.26 -0.55 1.04
CA ALA A 49 -7.30 -0.39 2.04
C ALA A 49 -8.66 -0.07 1.40
N ILE A 50 -8.69 0.85 0.44
CA ILE A 50 -9.90 1.21 -0.31
C ILE A 50 -10.43 0.00 -1.10
N ALA A 51 -9.55 -0.71 -1.83
CA ALA A 51 -9.92 -1.88 -2.62
C ALA A 51 -10.53 -2.99 -1.75
N MET A 52 -9.97 -3.24 -0.57
CA MET A 52 -10.50 -4.22 0.40
C MET A 52 -11.86 -3.81 0.98
N VAL A 53 -12.12 -2.51 1.14
CA VAL A 53 -13.44 -2.00 1.55
C VAL A 53 -14.48 -2.17 0.44
N ILE A 54 -14.14 -1.77 -0.79
CA ILE A 54 -15.06 -1.85 -1.94
C ILE A 54 -15.45 -3.31 -2.25
N THR A 55 -14.52 -4.23 -2.08
CA THR A 55 -14.72 -5.66 -2.36
C THR A 55 -15.43 -6.42 -1.23
N GLY A 56 -15.83 -5.73 -0.16
CA GLY A 56 -16.52 -6.32 0.99
C GLY A 56 -15.61 -7.16 1.90
N ARG A 57 -14.30 -7.16 1.66
CA ARG A 57 -13.30 -7.94 2.40
C ARG A 57 -12.65 -7.15 3.54
N ALA A 58 -13.29 -6.07 3.99
CA ALA A 58 -12.72 -5.16 4.96
C ALA A 58 -12.26 -5.81 6.29
N ARG A 59 -12.90 -6.92 6.69
CA ARG A 59 -12.55 -7.65 7.93
C ARG A 59 -11.28 -8.50 7.81
N GLN A 60 -10.74 -8.70 6.60
CA GLN A 60 -9.51 -9.47 6.39
C GLN A 60 -8.24 -8.64 6.62
N VAL A 61 -8.37 -7.31 6.65
CA VAL A 61 -7.25 -6.39 6.85
C VAL A 61 -7.18 -5.98 8.32
N HIS A 62 -5.97 -5.96 8.88
CA HIS A 62 -5.77 -5.52 10.26
C HIS A 62 -6.20 -4.05 10.45
N PRO A 63 -6.94 -3.69 11.53
CA PRO A 63 -7.46 -2.33 11.73
C PRO A 63 -6.41 -1.22 11.66
N ILE A 64 -5.16 -1.53 12.02
CA ILE A 64 -4.02 -0.61 11.94
C ILE A 64 -3.77 -0.13 10.51
N ALA A 65 -3.95 -0.98 9.50
CA ALA A 65 -3.75 -0.59 8.10
C ALA A 65 -4.77 0.46 7.66
N TYR A 66 -6.02 0.37 8.14
CA TYR A 66 -7.03 1.41 7.92
C TYR A 66 -6.67 2.70 8.65
N GLY A 67 -6.21 2.61 9.90
CA GLY A 67 -5.71 3.76 10.65
C GLY A 67 -4.58 4.48 9.89
N LEU A 68 -3.58 3.73 9.41
CA LEU A 68 -2.51 4.29 8.59
C LEU A 68 -3.04 4.89 7.28
N ALA A 69 -3.91 4.18 6.55
CA ALA A 69 -4.47 4.69 5.30
C ALA A 69 -5.22 6.02 5.50
N VAL A 70 -5.96 6.18 6.60
CA VAL A 70 -6.64 7.43 6.94
C VAL A 70 -5.64 8.54 7.29
N VAL A 71 -4.63 8.24 8.11
CA VAL A 71 -3.61 9.23 8.50
C VAL A 71 -2.80 9.68 7.29
N LEU A 72 -2.37 8.75 6.44
CA LEU A 72 -1.63 9.05 5.20
C LEU A 72 -2.51 9.80 4.20
N GLY A 73 -3.78 9.40 4.05
CA GLY A 73 -4.74 10.13 3.23
C GLY A 73 -4.94 11.57 3.71
N ALA A 74 -5.10 11.75 5.03
CA ALA A 74 -5.19 13.08 5.63
C ALA A 74 -3.91 13.91 5.41
N TYR A 75 -2.73 13.29 5.53
CA TYR A 75 -1.44 13.95 5.26
C TYR A 75 -1.38 14.52 3.84
N TYR A 76 -1.71 13.71 2.82
CA TYR A 76 -1.70 14.16 1.42
C TYR A 76 -2.77 15.22 1.10
N VAL A 77 -3.88 15.27 1.87
CA VAL A 77 -4.96 16.25 1.67
C VAL A 77 -4.69 17.57 2.42
N LEU A 78 -4.14 17.53 3.66
CA LEU A 78 -3.90 18.71 4.50
C LEU A 78 -2.57 19.41 4.23
N LEU A 79 -1.53 18.66 3.87
CA LEU A 79 -0.24 19.19 3.42
C LEU A 79 -0.10 18.90 1.92
N PRO A 80 -0.79 19.67 1.04
CA PRO A 80 -0.46 19.62 -0.36
C PRO A 80 1.01 20.10 -0.51
N PRO A 81 1.88 19.32 -1.17
CA PRO A 81 3.24 19.76 -1.46
C PRO A 81 3.15 20.95 -2.43
N LEU A 82 3.26 22.17 -1.89
CA LEU A 82 3.46 23.43 -2.63
C LEU A 82 4.95 23.77 -2.66
#